data_AF-A0A1Y5ZSQ7-F1
#
_entry.id   AF-A0A1Y5ZSQ7-F1
#
_cell.length_a   1.000
_cell.length_b   1.000
_cell.length_c   1.000
_cell.angle_alpha   90.00
_cell.angle_beta   90.00
_cell.angle_gamma   90.00
#
_symmetry.space_group_name_H-M   'P 1'
#
loop_
_entity.id
_entity.type
_entity.pdbx_description
1 polymer ?
#
loop_
_entity_poly.entity_id
_entity_poly.type
_entity_poly.pdbx_seq_one_letter_code
_entity_poly.pdbx_strand_id
1 'polypeptide(L)'
;MNNISMDLQKKIDMLSLHPMSNLIYAKYLMPYEDRDSNLKRYKYYKIYGQEPVFYSESYLTDSTLGVLLEQDELNHKRFCPSLFVRVKNKIDVWKLKGLMMITGWLKKYSKGRSKDAK
;
A
#
# COMPACT_ATOMS: atom_id res chain seq x y z
N MET A 1 -27.54 2.41 -27.62
CA MET A 1 -27.09 1.65 -26.44
C MET A 1 -25.56 1.66 -26.30
N ASN A 2 -24.88 2.75 -26.70
CA ASN A 2 -23.40 2.74 -26.85
C ASN A 2 -22.68 3.54 -25.75
N ASN A 3 -23.43 4.34 -24.98
CA ASN A 3 -22.87 5.28 -24.02
C ASN A 3 -22.26 4.59 -22.79
N ILE A 4 -22.80 3.44 -22.37
CA ILE A 4 -22.31 2.68 -21.20
C ILE A 4 -20.90 2.16 -21.47
N SER A 5 -20.65 1.61 -22.66
CA SER A 5 -19.31 1.13 -23.04
C SER A 5 -18.28 2.26 -23.13
N MET A 6 -18.71 3.44 -23.58
CA MET A 6 -17.84 4.61 -23.71
C MET A 6 -17.53 5.25 -22.35
N ASP A 7 -18.48 5.30 -21.43
CA ASP A 7 -18.26 5.78 -20.05
C ASP A 7 -17.35 4.84 -19.27
N LEU A 8 -17.57 3.52 -19.40
CA LEU A 8 -16.72 2.51 -18.80
C LEU A 8 -15.27 2.62 -19.30
N GLN A 9 -15.08 2.75 -20.61
CA GLN A 9 -13.74 2.91 -21.19
C GLN A 9 -13.05 4.17 -20.66
N LYS A 10 -13.76 5.30 -20.58
CA LYS A 10 -13.22 6.54 -20.00
C LYS A 10 -12.76 6.35 -18.54
N LYS A 11 -13.54 5.63 -17.73
CA LYS A 11 -13.18 5.33 -16.34
C LYS A 11 -11.94 4.44 -16.25
N ILE A 12 -11.87 3.40 -17.09
CA ILE A 12 -10.70 2.52 -17.20
C ILE A 12 -9.45 3.32 -17.55
N ASP A 13 -9.54 4.19 -18.56
CA ASP A 13 -8.44 5.01 -19.05
C ASP A 13 -7.99 6.02 -17.98
N MET A 14 -8.93 6.73 -17.33
CA MET A 14 -8.62 7.71 -16.27
C MET A 14 -7.97 7.07 -15.05
N LEU A 15 -8.43 5.89 -14.64
CA LEU A 15 -7.86 5.16 -13.52
C LEU A 15 -6.59 4.40 -13.91
N SER A 16 -6.26 4.33 -15.21
CA SER A 16 -5.16 3.50 -15.74
C SER A 16 -5.27 2.04 -15.31
N LEU A 17 -6.48 1.47 -15.40
CA LEU A 17 -6.72 0.07 -15.07
C LEU A 17 -6.23 -0.84 -16.21
N HIS A 18 -5.71 -2.00 -15.84
CA HIS A 18 -5.32 -3.03 -16.78
C HIS A 18 -6.37 -4.14 -16.85
N PRO A 19 -6.65 -4.71 -18.04
CA PRO A 19 -7.51 -5.88 -18.17
C PRO A 19 -6.86 -7.09 -17.50
N MET A 20 -7.66 -7.90 -16.84
CA MET A 20 -7.20 -9.06 -16.10
C MET A 20 -6.53 -10.08 -17.02
N SER A 21 -5.27 -10.40 -16.73
CA SER A 21 -4.51 -11.41 -17.49
C SER A 21 -4.51 -12.75 -16.76
N ASN A 22 -4.41 -13.85 -17.52
CA ASN A 22 -4.36 -15.20 -16.96
C ASN A 22 -3.20 -15.37 -15.95
N LEU A 23 -2.06 -14.71 -16.21
CA LEU A 23 -0.90 -14.73 -15.31
C LEU A 23 -1.19 -14.07 -13.96
N ILE A 24 -1.84 -12.91 -13.97
CA ILE A 24 -2.21 -12.18 -12.74
C ILE A 24 -3.31 -12.94 -12.00
N TYR A 25 -4.28 -13.50 -12.72
CA TYR A 25 -5.31 -14.36 -12.15
C TYR A 25 -4.71 -15.58 -11.44
N ALA A 26 -3.84 -16.34 -12.13
CA ALA A 26 -3.19 -17.50 -11.56
C ALA A 26 -2.31 -17.16 -10.35
N LYS A 27 -1.63 -16.01 -10.38
CA LYS A 27 -0.73 -15.61 -9.29
C LYS A 27 -1.48 -15.14 -8.04
N TYR A 28 -2.56 -14.39 -8.20
CA TYR A 28 -3.17 -13.66 -7.09
C TYR A 28 -4.59 -14.12 -6.72
N LEU A 29 -5.38 -14.65 -7.66
CA LEU A 29 -6.77 -15.05 -7.43
C LEU A 29 -6.96 -16.56 -7.33
N MET A 30 -6.23 -17.34 -8.14
CA MET A 30 -6.32 -18.82 -8.12
C MET A 30 -6.13 -19.44 -6.72
N PRO A 31 -5.23 -18.95 -5.83
CA PRO A 31 -5.11 -19.49 -4.46
C PRO A 31 -6.38 -19.35 -3.60
N TYR A 32 -7.32 -18.49 -4.01
CA TYR A 32 -8.55 -18.19 -3.28
C TYR A 32 -9.81 -18.70 -3.99
N GLU A 33 -9.69 -19.31 -5.17
CA GLU A 33 -10.84 -19.76 -5.98
C GLU A 33 -11.68 -20.83 -5.24
N ASP A 34 -11.03 -21.69 -4.46
CA ASP A 34 -11.70 -22.69 -3.62
C ASP A 34 -12.49 -22.09 -2.45
N ARG A 35 -12.20 -20.83 -2.08
CA ARG A 35 -12.81 -20.13 -0.94
C ARG A 35 -13.87 -19.13 -1.35
N ASP A 36 -13.72 -18.52 -2.52
CA ASP A 36 -14.68 -17.55 -3.06
C ASP A 36 -14.87 -17.78 -4.56
N SER A 37 -16.04 -18.30 -4.93
CA SER A 37 -16.43 -18.53 -6.32
C SER A 37 -16.67 -17.23 -7.08
N ASN A 38 -16.77 -16.09 -6.39
CA ASN A 38 -17.07 -14.80 -7.02
C ASN A 38 -15.84 -14.09 -7.58
N LEU A 39 -14.64 -14.66 -7.49
CA LEU A 39 -13.42 -14.01 -7.98
C LEU A 39 -13.43 -13.78 -9.50
N LYS A 40 -14.24 -14.52 -10.26
CA LYS A 40 -14.41 -14.35 -11.72
C LYS A 40 -15.10 -13.04 -12.10
N ARG A 41 -15.72 -12.32 -11.16
CA ARG A 41 -16.34 -11.01 -11.42
C ARG A 41 -15.33 -9.89 -11.64
N TYR A 42 -14.09 -10.09 -11.19
CA TYR A 42 -13.02 -9.12 -11.36
C TYR A 42 -12.44 -9.20 -12.77
N LYS A 43 -12.63 -8.13 -13.53
CA LYS A 43 -12.19 -8.03 -14.93
C LYS A 43 -11.00 -7.09 -15.12
N TYR A 44 -10.76 -6.21 -14.16
CA TYR A 44 -9.70 -5.22 -14.23
C TYR A 44 -8.87 -5.23 -12.95
N TYR A 45 -7.63 -4.78 -13.06
CA TYR A 45 -6.75 -4.64 -11.90
C TYR A 45 -5.83 -3.44 -12.04
N LYS A 46 -5.32 -2.97 -10.90
CA LYS A 46 -4.25 -1.99 -10.81
C LYS A 46 -3.30 -2.39 -9.71
N ILE A 47 -2.00 -2.25 -9.96
CA ILE A 47 -0.97 -2.55 -8.97
C ILE A 47 -0.59 -1.26 -8.29
N TYR A 48 -0.75 -1.20 -6.97
CA TYR A 48 -0.26 -0.10 -6.14
C TYR A 48 0.93 -0.60 -5.34
N GLY A 49 2.13 -0.13 -5.70
CA GLY A 49 3.37 -0.59 -5.08
C GLY A 49 3.61 -2.08 -5.35
N GLN A 50 3.31 -2.92 -4.38
CA GLN A 50 3.47 -4.38 -4.48
C GLN A 50 2.13 -5.15 -4.43
N GLU A 51 1.02 -4.45 -4.12
CA GLU A 51 -0.28 -5.08 -3.92
C GLU A 51 -1.22 -4.82 -5.11
N PRO A 52 -1.82 -5.87 -5.71
CA PRO A 52 -2.83 -5.71 -6.72
C PRO A 52 -4.20 -5.43 -6.09
N VAL A 53 -4.91 -4.45 -6.63
CA VAL A 53 -6.31 -4.18 -6.33
C VAL A 53 -7.14 -4.56 -7.55
N PHE A 54 -8.22 -5.30 -7.31
CA PHE A 54 -9.09 -5.85 -8.34
C PHE A 54 -10.41 -5.10 -8.42
N TYR A 55 -10.89 -4.91 -9.66
CA TYR A 55 -12.09 -4.15 -9.97
C TYR A 55 -13.04 -5.01 -10.81
N SER A 56 -14.31 -5.03 -10.43
CA SER A 56 -15.37 -5.64 -11.24
C SER A 56 -15.96 -4.61 -12.18
N GLU A 57 -16.50 -5.10 -13.30
CA GLU A 57 -17.18 -4.24 -14.27
C GLU A 57 -18.44 -3.60 -13.65
N SER A 58 -19.19 -4.34 -12.84
CA SER A 58 -20.35 -3.81 -12.11
C SER A 58 -19.95 -2.62 -11.23
N TYR A 59 -18.86 -2.74 -10.47
CA TYR A 59 -18.39 -1.69 -9.58
C TYR A 59 -18.01 -0.41 -10.34
N LEU A 60 -17.34 -0.53 -11.49
CA LEU A 60 -16.97 0.62 -12.33
C LEU A 60 -18.19 1.27 -12.98
N THR A 61 -19.21 0.47 -13.31
CA THR A 61 -20.44 0.96 -13.93
C THR A 61 -21.32 1.68 -12.91
N ASP A 62 -21.48 1.08 -11.72
CA ASP A 62 -22.35 1.58 -10.65
C ASP A 62 -21.76 2.81 -9.95
N SER A 63 -20.42 2.93 -9.90
CA SER A 63 -19.74 4.04 -9.23
C SER A 63 -19.63 5.28 -10.11
N THR A 64 -19.69 6.45 -9.48
CA THR A 64 -19.36 7.72 -10.15
C THR A 64 -17.85 7.88 -10.27
N LEU A 65 -17.40 8.58 -11.32
CA LEU A 65 -15.97 8.81 -11.57
C LEU A 65 -15.25 9.50 -10.39
N GLY A 66 -15.91 10.48 -9.75
CA GLY A 66 -15.33 11.20 -8.61
C GLY A 66 -15.02 10.28 -7.43
N VAL A 67 -15.95 9.37 -7.10
CA VAL A 67 -15.76 8.38 -6.03
C VAL A 67 -14.62 7.42 -6.38
N LEU A 68 -14.53 6.99 -7.64
CA LEU A 68 -13.46 6.11 -8.09
C LEU A 68 -12.08 6.78 -7.96
N LEU A 69 -11.96 8.07 -8.29
CA LEU A 69 -10.71 8.83 -8.19
C LEU A 69 -10.30 9.07 -6.74
N GLU A 70 -11.26 9.39 -5.86
CA GLU A 70 -10.99 9.53 -4.43
C GLU A 70 -10.49 8.22 -3.84
N GLN A 71 -11.13 7.10 -4.20
CA GLN A 71 -10.70 5.78 -3.78
C GLN A 71 -9.33 5.40 -4.34
N ASP A 72 -9.01 5.80 -5.57
CA ASP A 72 -7.70 5.61 -6.19
C ASP A 72 -6.59 6.32 -5.40
N GLU A 73 -6.84 7.57 -4.99
CA GLU A 73 -5.90 8.35 -4.18
C GLU A 73 -5.71 7.73 -2.79
N LEU A 74 -6.79 7.28 -2.15
CA LEU A 74 -6.74 6.58 -0.87
C LEU A 74 -5.96 5.27 -0.96
N ASN A 75 -6.20 4.47 -2.01
CA ASN A 75 -5.46 3.24 -2.27
C ASN A 75 -3.98 3.54 -2.51
N HIS A 76 -3.66 4.57 -3.30
CA HIS A 76 -2.29 4.98 -3.53
C HIS A 76 -1.59 5.36 -2.21
N LYS A 77 -2.23 6.16 -1.34
CA LYS A 77 -1.67 6.50 -0.02
C LYS A 77 -1.47 5.28 0.88
N ARG A 78 -2.38 4.31 0.82
CA ARG A 78 -2.36 3.10 1.65
C ARG A 78 -1.28 2.11 1.22
N PHE A 79 -1.17 1.84 -0.08
CA PHE A 79 -0.32 0.79 -0.64
C PHE A 79 1.03 1.28 -1.16
N CYS A 80 1.14 2.59 -1.47
CA CYS A 80 2.41 3.25 -1.77
C CYS A 80 2.77 4.21 -0.62
N PRO A 81 3.07 3.71 0.60
CA PRO A 81 3.69 4.56 1.61
C PRO A 81 4.99 5.07 1.00
N SER A 82 5.19 6.39 1.00
CA SER A 82 6.36 6.99 0.37
C SER A 82 7.63 6.31 0.91
N LEU A 83 8.60 6.03 0.03
CA LEU A 83 9.90 5.51 0.44
C LEU A 83 10.50 6.34 1.59
N PHE A 84 10.21 7.64 1.58
CA PHE A 84 10.53 8.57 2.65
C PHE A 84 9.92 8.21 4.02
N VAL A 85 8.66 7.77 4.11
CA VAL A 85 8.08 7.32 5.39
C VAL A 85 8.80 6.06 5.89
N ARG A 86 9.11 5.13 4.98
CA ARG A 86 9.81 3.88 5.31
C ARG A 86 11.26 4.13 5.75
N VAL A 87 11.94 5.11 5.14
CA VAL A 87 13.31 5.54 5.50
C VAL A 87 13.31 6.39 6.77
N LYS A 88 12.35 7.31 6.94
CA LYS A 88 12.24 8.18 8.13
C LYS A 88 12.04 7.35 9.40
N ASN A 89 11.17 6.34 9.37
CA ASN A 89 11.00 5.42 10.50
C ASN A 89 12.30 4.69 10.87
N LYS A 90 13.15 4.33 9.89
CA LYS A 90 14.47 3.74 10.19
C LYS A 90 15.44 4.74 10.81
N ILE A 91 15.48 5.97 10.28
CA ILE A 91 16.34 7.05 10.80
C ILE A 91 15.95 7.42 12.23
N ASP A 92 14.66 7.51 12.53
CA ASP A 92 14.17 7.82 13.87
C ASP A 92 14.52 6.71 14.88
N VAL A 93 14.43 5.44 14.48
CA VAL A 93 14.91 4.31 15.31
C VAL A 93 16.41 4.39 15.55
N TRP A 94 17.22 4.76 14.54
CA TRP A 94 18.67 4.90 14.69
C TRP A 94 19.03 6.07 15.61
N LYS A 95 18.32 7.19 15.52
CA LYS A 95 18.46 8.33 16.45
C LYS A 95 18.12 7.95 17.89
N LEU A 96 17.00 7.26 18.11
CA LEU A 96 16.60 6.79 19.44
C LEU A 96 17.62 5.81 20.03
N LYS A 97 18.12 4.86 19.22
CA LYS A 97 19.12 3.88 19.65
C LYS A 97 20.45 4.54 20.00
N GLY A 98 20.88 5.53 19.20
CA GLY A 98 22.06 6.35 19.50
C GLY A 98 21.93 7.14 20.81
N LEU A 99 20.78 7.79 21.04
CA LEU A 99 20.51 8.54 22.27
C LEU A 99 20.48 7.63 23.51
N MET A 100 19.91 6.43 23.38
CA MET A 100 19.87 5.44 24.45
C MET A 100 21.28 4.92 24.79
N MET A 101 22.15 4.74 23.79
CA MET A 101 23.55 4.40 24.05
C MET A 101 24.30 5.54 24.75
N ILE A 102 24.15 6.79 24.31
CA ILE A 102 24.81 7.96 24.92
C ILE A 102 24.40 8.13 26.38
N THR A 103 23.10 8.10 26.67
CA THR A 103 22.56 8.22 28.04
C THR A 103 22.96 7.04 28.93
N GLY A 104 22.98 5.82 28.40
CA GLY A 104 23.51 4.64 29.09
C GLY A 104 25.02 4.75 29.40
N TRP A 105 25.80 5.28 28.47
CA TRP A 105 27.24 5.52 28.64
C TRP A 105 27.52 6.60 29.69
N LEU A 106 26.81 7.74 29.62
CA LEU A 106 26.88 8.82 30.62
C LEU A 106 26.58 8.33 32.04
N LYS A 107 25.55 7.47 32.18
CA LYS A 107 25.19 6.86 33.47
C LYS A 107 26.28 5.90 34.00
N LYS A 108 27.02 5.24 33.11
CA LYS A 108 28.13 4.34 33.48
C LYS A 108 29.38 5.12 33.92
N TYR A 109 29.68 6.25 33.25
CA TYR A 109 30.81 7.12 33.60
C TYR A 109 30.60 7.95 34.88
N SER A 110 29.36 8.40 35.17
CA SER A 110 29.11 9.18 36.40
C SER A 110 29.23 8.32 37.67
N LYS A 111 28.97 7.00 37.57
CA LYS A 111 29.06 6.07 38.70
C LYS A 111 30.48 5.58 38.99
N GLY A 112 31.39 5.68 38.03
CA GLY A 112 32.83 5.43 38.20
C GLY A 112 33.54 6.56 38.95
N ARG A 113 33.28 7.82 38.57
CA ARG A 113 33.97 8.99 39.13
C ARG A 113 33.68 9.31 40.61
N SER A 114 32.62 8.74 41.19
CA SER A 114 32.29 8.91 42.61
C SER A 114 33.05 7.97 43.54
N LYS A 115 33.75 6.94 43.01
CA LYS A 115 34.46 5.94 43.83
C LYS A 115 35.95 6.22 44.00
N ASP A 116 36.51 7.13 43.20
CA ASP A 116 37.95 7.45 43.19
C ASP A 116 38.28 8.78 43.90
N ALA A 117 37.28 9.43 44.50
CA ALA A 117 37.46 10.62 45.35
C ALA A 117 37.29 10.21 46.82
N LYS A 118 38.30 9.54 47.38
CA LYS A 118 38.41 9.34 48.82
C LYS A 118 39.88 9.32 49.24
#